data_AF-A0A919BBV3-F1
#
_entry.id   AF-A0A919BBV3-F1
#
_cell.length_a   1.000
_cell.length_b   1.000
_cell.length_c   1.000
_cell.angle_alpha   90.00
_cell.angle_beta   90.00
_cell.angle_gamma   90.00
#
_symmetry.space_group_name_H-M   'P 1'
#
loop_
_entity.id
_entity.type
_entity.pdbx_description
1 polymer ?
#
loop_
_entity_poly.entity_id
_entity_poly.type
_entity_poly.pdbx_seq_one_letter_code
_entity_poly.pdbx_strand_id
1 'polypeptide(L)'
;MTLPDLTADNFLRIERGSAGPEELAALVAVLFSRMTAAEEPDGVSEGRPVARWQRLERAPGHHTPRSWRASAAKIAAAPHGGRHE
;
A
#
# COMPACT_ATOMS: atom_id res chain seq x y z
N MET A 1 19.68 23.11 9.71
CA MET A 1 18.77 22.12 9.12
C MET A 1 19.40 20.76 9.35
N THR A 2 19.10 20.16 10.51
CA THR A 2 19.74 18.92 10.97
C THR A 2 19.02 17.76 10.30
N LEU A 3 19.72 17.01 9.46
CA LEU A 3 19.21 15.76 8.90
C LEU A 3 19.01 14.79 10.09
N PRO A 4 17.85 14.12 10.21
CA PRO A 4 17.63 13.17 11.29
C PRO A 4 18.73 12.10 11.23
N ASP A 5 19.15 11.64 12.41
CA ASP A 5 20.10 10.55 12.57
C ASP A 5 19.50 9.29 11.91
N LEU A 6 19.86 9.08 10.65
CA LEU A 6 19.48 7.93 9.82
C LEU A 6 20.37 6.73 10.12
N THR A 7 21.19 6.77 11.19
CA THR A 7 22.04 5.65 11.53
C THR A 7 21.20 4.52 12.13
N ALA A 8 20.87 3.57 11.25
CA ALA A 8 20.51 2.18 11.50
C ALA A 8 19.24 1.84 12.33
N ASP A 9 18.78 2.66 13.27
CA ASP A 9 17.87 2.16 14.32
C ASP A 9 16.37 2.31 14.04
N ASN A 10 15.93 2.89 12.92
CA ASN A 10 14.48 3.11 12.73
C ASN A 10 13.99 3.24 11.29
N PHE A 11 14.37 2.33 10.40
CA PHE A 11 13.70 2.24 9.09
C PHE A 11 12.21 1.86 9.25
N LEU A 12 11.86 1.12 10.31
CA LEU A 12 10.52 0.63 10.58
C LEU A 12 10.25 0.63 12.09
N ARG A 13 9.14 1.25 12.51
CA ARG A 13 8.67 1.21 13.89
C ARG A 13 7.55 0.19 14.03
N ILE A 14 7.72 -0.77 14.94
CA ILE A 14 6.70 -1.77 15.26
C ILE A 14 5.88 -1.28 16.46
N GLU A 15 4.61 -0.96 16.24
CA GLU A 15 3.71 -0.49 17.31
C GLU A 15 3.25 -1.60 18.25
N ARG A 16 3.10 -2.82 17.74
CA ARG A 16 2.60 -3.99 18.48
C ARG A 16 3.21 -5.26 17.93
N GLY A 17 3.52 -6.20 18.82
CA GLY A 17 4.10 -7.50 18.46
C GLY A 17 5.57 -7.40 18.05
N SER A 18 6.09 -8.47 17.47
CA SER A 18 7.44 -8.56 16.90
C SER A 18 7.33 -9.06 15.46
N ALA A 19 8.11 -8.48 14.55
CA ALA A 19 8.22 -8.98 13.19
C ALA A 19 9.38 -9.99 13.10
N GLY A 20 9.10 -11.17 12.57
CA GLY A 20 10.13 -12.15 12.23
C GLY A 20 10.96 -11.69 11.02
N PRO A 21 12.12 -12.33 10.77
CA PRO A 21 12.99 -11.99 9.64
C PRO A 21 12.29 -12.18 8.29
N GLU A 22 11.41 -13.17 8.14
CA GLU A 22 10.65 -13.43 6.92
C GLU A 22 9.63 -12.31 6.63
N GLU A 23 8.98 -11.78 7.66
CA GLU A 23 7.99 -10.70 7.54
C GLU A 23 8.69 -9.38 7.15
N LEU A 24 9.86 -9.11 7.75
CA LEU A 24 10.70 -7.97 7.38
C LEU A 24 11.18 -8.07 5.94
N ALA A 25 11.65 -9.25 5.51
CA ALA A 25 12.08 -9.49 4.13
C ALA A 25 10.93 -9.27 3.13
N ALA A 26 9.73 -9.76 3.44
CA ALA A 26 8.55 -9.56 2.61
C ALA A 26 8.21 -8.06 2.47
N LEU A 27 8.27 -7.30 3.56
CA LEU A 27 8.02 -5.86 3.54
C LEU A 27 9.04 -5.12 2.66
N VAL A 28 10.33 -5.42 2.83
CA VAL A 28 11.41 -4.82 2.02
C VAL A 28 11.25 -5.16 0.54
N ALA A 29 10.91 -6.41 0.21
CA ALA A 29 10.69 -6.83 -1.17
C ALA A 29 9.55 -6.04 -1.85
N VAL A 30 8.45 -5.82 -1.14
CA VAL A 30 7.32 -5.02 -1.65
C VAL A 30 7.73 -3.56 -1.84
N LEU A 31 8.41 -2.97 -0.87
CA LEU A 31 8.87 -1.57 -0.95
C LEU A 31 9.84 -1.39 -2.12
N PHE A 32 10.80 -2.30 -2.27
CA PHE A 32 11.78 -2.28 -3.35
C PHE A 32 11.09 -2.39 -4.72
N SER A 33 10.19 -3.37 -4.88
CA SER A 33 9.41 -3.53 -6.12
C SER A 33 8.61 -2.27 -6.49
N ARG A 34 8.06 -1.55 -5.50
CA ARG A 34 7.32 -0.31 -5.74
C ARG A 34 8.24 0.84 -6.14
N MET A 35 9.43 0.93 -5.54
CA MET A 35 10.44 1.94 -5.89
C MET A 35 10.94 1.74 -7.33
N THR A 36 11.17 0.49 -7.74
CA THR A 36 11.65 0.18 -9.09
C THR A 36 10.55 0.22 -10.14
N ALA A 37 9.27 0.03 -9.76
CA ALA A 37 8.14 0.11 -10.68
C ALA A 37 7.71 1.55 -11.04
N ALA A 38 8.29 2.57 -10.40
CA ALA A 38 7.95 3.98 -10.65
C ALA A 38 8.53 4.55 -11.95
N GLU A 39 9.26 3.74 -12.74
CA GLU A 39 10.01 4.18 -13.92
C GLU A 39 9.32 3.92 -15.28
N GLU A 40 8.09 3.41 -15.30
CA GLU A 40 7.30 3.34 -16.54
C GLU A 40 6.50 4.65 -16.70
N PRO A 41 6.90 5.58 -17.60
CA PRO A 41 6.03 6.68 -17.99
C PRO A 41 4.89 6.10 -18.81
N ASP A 42 3.80 5.73 -18.14
CA ASP A 42 2.62 5.20 -18.81
C ASP A 42 2.07 6.29 -19.73
N GLY A 43 2.23 6.06 -21.03
CA GLY A 43 1.95 6.99 -22.10
C GLY A 43 0.46 7.12 -22.37
N VAL A 44 -0.36 7.41 -21.37
CA VAL A 44 -1.72 7.93 -21.53
C VAL A 44 -1.99 8.81 -20.30
N SER A 45 -2.52 10.01 -20.51
CA SER A 45 -2.92 10.92 -19.43
C SER A 45 -4.13 10.34 -18.67
N GLU A 46 -3.92 9.27 -17.92
CA GLU A 46 -4.83 8.90 -16.84
C GLU A 46 -4.65 9.97 -15.77
N GLY A 47 -5.69 10.77 -15.55
CA GLY A 47 -5.65 11.92 -14.65
C GLY A 47 -4.96 11.57 -13.33
N ARG A 48 -4.12 12.51 -12.85
CA ARG A 48 -3.23 12.35 -11.68
C ARG A 48 -3.82 11.37 -10.66
N PRO A 49 -3.10 10.30 -10.27
CA PRO A 49 -3.63 9.31 -9.35
C PRO A 49 -4.08 10.00 -8.07
N VAL A 50 -5.40 10.16 -7.94
CA VAL A 50 -5.98 10.78 -6.76
C VAL A 50 -5.99 9.71 -5.69
N ALA A 51 -5.29 10.00 -4.61
CA ALA A 51 -5.36 9.26 -3.37
C ALA A 51 -6.84 9.06 -2.95
N ARG A 52 -7.43 7.89 -3.24
CA ARG A 52 -8.82 7.51 -2.90
C ARG A 52 -8.99 7.19 -1.40
N TRP A 53 -8.27 7.91 -0.54
CA TRP A 53 -8.28 7.68 0.90
C TRP A 53 -9.66 8.06 1.40
N GLN A 54 -10.47 7.05 1.66
CA GLN A 54 -11.75 7.25 2.30
C GLN A 54 -11.47 7.63 3.75
N ARG A 55 -12.03 8.76 4.17
CA ARG A 55 -12.07 9.16 5.58
C ARG A 55 -12.72 8.05 6.39
N LEU A 56 -11.92 7.34 7.18
CA LEU A 56 -12.36 6.19 7.98
C LEU A 56 -13.43 6.61 8.99
N GLU A 57 -13.42 7.86 9.46
CA GLU A 57 -14.47 8.43 10.31
C GLU A 57 -15.83 8.58 9.60
N ARG A 58 -15.86 8.55 8.26
CA ARG A 58 -17.06 8.59 7.44
C ARG A 58 -17.41 7.23 6.83
N ALA A 59 -16.58 6.21 7.04
CA ALA A 59 -16.91 4.86 6.65
C ALA A 59 -17.87 4.25 7.69
N PRO A 60 -18.84 3.42 7.27
CA PRO A 60 -19.64 2.64 8.21
C PRO A 60 -18.70 1.84 9.12
N GLY A 61 -18.98 1.84 10.43
CA GLY A 61 -18.19 1.08 11.39
C GLY A 61 -18.08 -0.40 11.00
N HIS A 62 -17.00 -1.05 11.41
CA HIS A 62 -16.80 -2.47 11.14
C HIS A 62 -17.77 -3.29 11.99
N HIS A 63 -18.88 -3.74 11.39
CA HIS A 63 -19.93 -4.45 12.11
C HIS A 63 -19.58 -5.89 12.49
N THR A 64 -18.49 -6.46 11.95
CA THR A 64 -18.04 -7.81 12.28
C THR A 64 -16.51 -7.93 12.35
N PRO A 65 -15.95 -8.84 13.16
CA PRO A 65 -14.49 -9.03 13.27
C PRO A 65 -13.77 -9.41 11.96
N ARG A 66 -14.49 -9.77 10.89
CA ARG A 66 -13.91 -10.16 9.59
C ARG A 66 -14.08 -9.08 8.51
N SER A 67 -14.78 -7.99 8.78
CA SER A 67 -15.06 -6.97 7.75
C SER A 67 -13.82 -6.16 7.34
N TRP A 68 -12.73 -6.21 8.11
CA TRP A 68 -11.45 -5.59 7.74
C TRP A 68 -10.81 -6.22 6.49
N ARG A 69 -11.07 -7.51 6.20
CA ARG A 69 -10.52 -8.21 5.03
C ARG A 69 -11.24 -7.87 3.73
N ALA A 70 -12.52 -7.51 3.80
CA ALA A 70 -13.33 -7.21 2.61
C ALA A 70 -12.86 -5.94 1.88
N SER A 71 -12.24 -5.01 2.59
CA SER A 71 -11.67 -3.78 2.00
C SER A 71 -10.48 -4.06 1.07
N ALA A 72 -9.66 -5.07 1.37
CA ALA A 72 -8.54 -5.48 0.50
C ALA A 72 -9.03 -6.18 -0.77
N ALA A 73 -10.10 -6.99 -0.69
CA ALA A 73 -10.66 -7.70 -1.82
C ALA A 73 -11.26 -6.76 -2.89
N LYS A 74 -11.78 -5.59 -2.50
CA LYS A 74 -12.26 -4.56 -3.45
C LYS A 74 -11.16 -3.99 -4.35
N ILE A 75 -9.90 -4.04 -3.92
CA ILE A 75 -8.75 -3.58 -4.73
C ILE A 75 -8.42 -4.61 -5.81
N ALA A 76 -8.60 -5.91 -5.52
CA ALA A 76 -8.33 -7.00 -6.46
C ALA A 76 -9.45 -7.23 -7.50
N ALA A 77 -10.66 -6.72 -7.27
CA ALA A 77 -11.84 -6.98 -8.10
C ALA A 77 -12.10 -5.94 -9.20
N ALA A 78 -11.08 -5.19 -9.65
CA ALA A 78 -11.22 -4.37 -10.86
C ALA A 78 -11.22 -5.30 -12.09
N PRO A 79 -12.26 -5.28 -12.94
CA PRO A 79 -12.31 -6.18 -14.09
C PRO A 79 -11.25 -5.79 -15.12
N HIS A 80 -10.52 -6.79 -15.61
CA HIS A 80 -9.76 -6.69 -16.85
C HIS A 80 -10.74 -6.46 -17.99
N GLY A 81 -10.92 -5.20 -18.38
CA GLY A 81 -11.68 -4.80 -19.55
C GLY A 81 -10.92 -5.17 -20.82
N GLY A 82 -11.05 -6.43 -21.24
CA GLY A 82 -10.77 -6.83 -22.60
C GLY A 82 -12.01 -6.57 -23.46
N ARG A 83 -11.84 -5.81 -24.55
CA ARG A 83 -12.23 -6.27 -25.89
C ARG A 83 -11.57 -5.41 -26.95
N HIS A 84 -10.79 -6.08 -27.79
CA HIS A 84 -10.46 -5.67 -29.14
C HIS A 84 -11.73 -5.58 -29.97
N GLU A 85 -11.91 -4.48 -30.69
CA GLU A 85 -12.57 -4.42 -32.00
C GLU A 85 -11.76 -3.46 -32.89
#